data_AF-A0A351G7T2-F1
#
_entry.id   AF-A0A351G7T2-F1
#
_cell.length_a   1.000
_cell.length_b   1.000
_cell.length_c   1.000
_cell.angle_alpha   90.00
_cell.angle_beta   90.00
_cell.angle_gamma   90.00
#
_symmetry.space_group_name_H-M   'P 1'
#
loop_
_entity.id
_entity.type
_entity.pdbx_description
1 polymer ?
#
loop_
_entity_poly.entity_id
_entity_poly.type
_entity_poly.pdbx_seq_one_letter_code
_entity_poly.pdbx_strand_id
1 'polypeptide(L)'
;MVDAHSIAGINNLPDAEKREIFLHLVPQELLDRFSLAPDLMDDQGNNLFWIHGKPGSRSLELKIYHQAGFKDPILYCHMVDTLNAQIHVLLYIMNDPFSNRYNTDVLPDGTPTEFGTRIRNIDAELQAMQAGLLPGQIRRGLSILSQAVMSFESFVQKLGHTRYFNEPLYYHNAIIFERYGFNYQVGKKRMETIHTRFLEDEEIISQFGTTPFRRPEAQHSIFFRSWAIHDGILGEHFDGVTMYKVIGQKGAVNTAPGINW
;
A
#
# COMPACT_ATOMS: atom_id res chain seq x y z
N MET A 1 -21.51 13.09 -16.83
CA MET A 1 -20.92 12.04 -15.97
C MET A 1 -22.05 11.17 -15.49
N VAL A 2 -21.88 9.86 -15.56
CA VAL A 2 -22.83 8.92 -14.95
C VAL A 2 -22.83 9.15 -13.43
N ASP A 3 -24.01 9.22 -12.82
CA ASP A 3 -24.21 9.41 -11.36
C ASP A 3 -23.81 8.15 -10.58
N ALA A 4 -22.52 7.81 -10.59
CA ALA A 4 -21.95 6.75 -9.78
C ALA A 4 -21.33 7.36 -8.51
N HIS A 5 -21.83 6.96 -7.35
CA HIS A 5 -21.36 7.42 -6.03
C HIS A 5 -20.61 6.33 -5.25
N SER A 6 -20.43 5.15 -5.83
CA SER A 6 -19.85 3.98 -5.17
C SER A 6 -19.12 3.08 -6.16
N ILE A 7 -18.20 2.26 -5.67
CA ILE A 7 -17.50 1.24 -6.47
C ILE A 7 -18.50 0.25 -7.07
N ALA A 8 -19.50 -0.20 -6.29
CA ALA A 8 -20.57 -1.07 -6.76
C ALA A 8 -21.40 -0.43 -7.90
N GLY A 9 -21.65 0.87 -7.81
CA GLY A 9 -22.31 1.63 -8.87
C GLY A 9 -21.50 1.63 -10.17
N ILE A 10 -20.20 1.95 -10.08
CA ILE A 10 -19.29 1.95 -11.24
C ILE A 10 -19.16 0.54 -11.83
N ASN A 11 -19.09 -0.49 -10.99
CA ASN A 11 -18.95 -1.88 -11.42
C ASN A 11 -20.16 -2.38 -12.23
N ASN A 12 -21.34 -1.78 -12.06
CA ASN A 12 -22.55 -2.08 -12.83
C ASN A 12 -22.57 -1.44 -14.23
N LEU A 13 -21.67 -0.50 -14.52
CA LEU A 13 -21.63 0.19 -15.80
C LEU A 13 -21.07 -0.70 -16.92
N PRO A 14 -21.40 -0.39 -18.19
CA PRO A 14 -20.72 -0.98 -19.35
C PRO A 14 -19.20 -0.79 -19.24
N ASP A 15 -18.43 -1.75 -19.76
CA ASP A 15 -16.98 -1.79 -19.53
C ASP A 15 -16.23 -0.56 -20.05
N ALA A 16 -16.72 0.07 -21.13
CA ALA A 16 -16.16 1.33 -21.64
C ALA A 16 -16.30 2.47 -20.63
N GLU A 17 -17.51 2.70 -20.11
CA GLU A 17 -17.78 3.75 -19.11
C GLU A 17 -17.06 3.48 -17.79
N LYS A 18 -17.05 2.21 -17.36
CA LYS A 18 -16.31 1.74 -16.18
C LYS A 18 -14.81 2.04 -16.31
N ARG A 19 -14.23 1.76 -17.48
CA ARG A 19 -12.82 2.04 -17.77
C ARG A 19 -12.52 3.53 -17.71
N GLU A 20 -13.32 4.37 -18.37
CA GLU A 20 -13.16 5.82 -18.36
C GLU A 20 -13.14 6.39 -16.94
N ILE A 21 -14.05 5.90 -16.07
CA ILE A 21 -14.12 6.35 -14.68
C ILE A 21 -12.90 5.90 -13.89
N PHE A 22 -12.49 4.63 -13.98
CA PHE A 22 -11.35 4.11 -13.22
C PHE A 22 -9.99 4.60 -13.73
N LEU A 23 -9.89 5.10 -14.97
CA LEU A 23 -8.68 5.77 -15.44
C LEU A 23 -8.34 7.02 -14.60
N HIS A 24 -9.31 7.65 -13.93
CA HIS A 24 -9.04 8.77 -13.02
C HIS A 24 -8.24 8.39 -11.76
N LEU A 25 -8.11 7.10 -11.44
CA LEU A 25 -7.25 6.63 -10.36
C LEU A 25 -5.77 6.59 -10.75
N VAL A 26 -5.47 6.69 -12.05
CA VAL A 26 -4.13 6.56 -12.58
C VAL A 26 -3.39 7.89 -12.39
N PRO A 27 -2.22 7.89 -11.74
CA PRO A 27 -1.41 9.10 -11.62
C PRO A 27 -0.86 9.49 -13.00
N GLN A 28 -1.00 10.77 -13.40
CA GLN A 28 -0.43 11.26 -14.66
C GLN A 28 1.08 10.99 -14.73
N GLU A 29 1.77 11.17 -13.61
CA GLU A 29 3.20 10.87 -13.44
C GLU A 29 3.58 9.42 -13.81
N LEU A 30 2.65 8.47 -13.64
CA LEU A 30 2.85 7.07 -14.02
C LEU A 30 2.82 6.93 -15.55
N LEU A 31 1.88 7.61 -16.21
CA LEU A 31 1.78 7.62 -17.67
C LEU A 31 3.03 8.25 -18.28
N ASP A 32 3.41 9.43 -17.78
CA ASP A 32 4.55 10.19 -18.31
C ASP A 32 5.86 9.41 -18.14
N ARG A 33 6.09 8.84 -16.95
CA ARG A 33 7.33 8.11 -16.64
C ARG A 33 7.56 6.90 -17.52
N PHE A 34 6.49 6.19 -17.87
CA PHE A 34 6.58 4.96 -18.67
C PHE A 34 6.15 5.18 -20.13
N SER A 35 5.91 6.44 -20.53
CA SER A 35 5.44 6.80 -21.87
C SER A 35 4.19 6.00 -22.30
N LEU A 36 3.25 5.82 -21.37
CA LEU A 36 2.04 5.05 -21.61
C LEU A 36 0.98 5.92 -22.26
N ALA A 37 0.24 5.33 -23.21
CA ALA A 37 -0.92 5.98 -23.78
C ALA A 37 -1.98 6.26 -22.69
N PRO A 38 -2.75 7.36 -22.78
CA PRO A 38 -3.77 7.70 -21.79
C PRO A 38 -4.87 6.66 -21.61
N ASP A 39 -5.13 5.86 -22.65
CA ASP A 39 -6.10 4.76 -22.62
C ASP A 39 -5.50 3.45 -22.10
N LEU A 40 -4.19 3.43 -21.77
CA LEU A 40 -3.42 2.28 -21.31
C LEU A 40 -3.51 1.09 -22.28
N MET A 41 -3.45 1.38 -23.58
CA MET A 41 -3.15 0.41 -24.62
C MET A 41 -1.70 0.60 -25.10
N ASP A 42 -1.02 -0.48 -25.47
CA ASP A 42 0.28 -0.37 -26.16
C ASP A 42 0.12 -0.20 -27.68
N ASP A 43 1.22 0.06 -28.38
CA ASP A 43 1.25 0.28 -29.83
C ASP A 43 0.75 -0.93 -30.66
N GLN A 44 0.68 -2.11 -30.04
CA GLN A 44 0.17 -3.35 -30.66
C GLN A 44 -1.30 -3.60 -30.32
N GLY A 45 -1.93 -2.70 -29.55
CA GLY A 45 -3.32 -2.82 -29.09
C GLY A 45 -3.49 -3.76 -27.88
N ASN A 46 -2.41 -4.14 -27.19
CA ASN A 46 -2.53 -4.93 -25.97
C ASN A 46 -2.98 -4.05 -24.80
N ASN A 47 -3.88 -4.59 -23.98
CA ASN A 47 -4.38 -3.90 -22.79
C ASN A 47 -3.37 -3.94 -21.64
N LEU A 48 -2.99 -2.77 -21.14
CA LEU A 48 -2.10 -2.59 -20.00
C LEU A 48 -2.86 -2.27 -18.69
N PHE A 49 -4.17 -2.07 -18.75
CA PHE A 49 -5.02 -1.73 -17.61
C PHE A 49 -6.14 -2.73 -17.39
N TRP A 50 -5.99 -3.49 -16.32
CA TRP A 50 -6.90 -4.57 -15.94
C TRP A 50 -7.80 -4.13 -14.80
N ILE A 51 -9.10 -4.26 -15.01
CA ILE A 51 -10.15 -3.91 -14.06
C ILE A 51 -10.86 -5.20 -13.66
N HIS A 52 -10.75 -5.58 -12.40
CA HIS A 52 -11.46 -6.72 -11.81
C HIS A 52 -12.53 -6.20 -10.84
N GLY A 53 -13.74 -6.02 -11.36
CA GLY A 53 -14.92 -5.60 -10.61
C GLY A 53 -16.17 -6.18 -11.27
N LYS A 54 -16.68 -7.29 -10.71
CA LYS A 54 -17.91 -7.92 -11.22
C LYS A 54 -19.10 -6.97 -11.07
N PRO A 55 -20.10 -7.01 -11.97
CA PRO A 55 -21.33 -6.24 -11.79
C PRO A 55 -21.92 -6.42 -10.38
N GLY A 56 -22.23 -5.30 -9.73
CA GLY A 56 -22.77 -5.23 -8.36
C GLY A 56 -21.76 -5.51 -7.24
N SER A 57 -20.52 -5.91 -7.56
CA SER A 57 -19.46 -6.12 -6.57
C SER A 57 -19.10 -4.79 -5.91
N ARG A 58 -18.97 -4.82 -4.58
CA ARG A 58 -18.43 -3.71 -3.79
C ARG A 58 -16.91 -3.65 -3.82
N SER A 59 -16.26 -4.66 -4.37
CA SER A 59 -14.81 -4.80 -4.47
C SER A 59 -14.33 -4.52 -5.87
N LEU A 60 -13.19 -3.84 -5.95
CA LEU A 60 -12.46 -3.53 -7.17
C LEU A 60 -10.99 -3.83 -7.00
N GLU A 61 -10.43 -4.60 -7.93
CA GLU A 61 -8.99 -4.73 -8.12
C GLU A 61 -8.58 -4.09 -9.45
N LEU A 62 -7.54 -3.26 -9.42
CA LEU A 62 -6.94 -2.64 -10.58
C LEU A 62 -5.48 -3.04 -10.71
N LYS A 63 -5.05 -3.38 -11.92
CA LYS A 63 -3.64 -3.65 -12.24
C LYS A 63 -3.22 -2.86 -13.47
N ILE A 64 -2.12 -2.14 -13.38
CA ILE A 64 -1.51 -1.43 -14.49
C ILE A 64 -0.12 -2.00 -14.73
N TYR A 65 0.22 -2.22 -15.99
CA TYR A 65 1.53 -2.69 -16.43
C TYR A 65 2.18 -1.64 -17.33
N HIS A 66 3.52 -1.60 -17.35
CA HIS A 66 4.23 -0.71 -18.29
C HIS A 66 4.40 -1.34 -19.69
N GLN A 67 4.23 -2.66 -19.79
CA GLN A 67 4.30 -3.41 -21.05
C GLN A 67 3.52 -4.72 -20.93
N ALA A 68 3.06 -5.25 -22.07
CA ALA A 68 2.37 -6.53 -22.13
C ALA A 68 3.27 -7.69 -21.67
N GLY A 69 2.69 -8.65 -20.96
CA GLY A 69 3.38 -9.85 -20.48
C GLY A 69 4.36 -9.65 -19.32
N PHE A 70 4.52 -8.43 -18.80
CA PHE A 70 5.34 -8.21 -17.61
C PHE A 70 4.68 -8.80 -16.36
N LYS A 71 5.49 -9.42 -15.49
CA LYS A 71 4.98 -10.24 -14.38
C LYS A 71 4.24 -9.42 -13.31
N ASP A 72 4.86 -8.33 -12.85
CA ASP A 72 4.39 -7.59 -11.68
C ASP A 72 3.80 -6.24 -12.10
N PRO A 73 2.58 -5.88 -11.65
CA PRO A 73 2.02 -4.58 -12.01
C PRO A 73 2.87 -3.43 -11.46
N ILE A 74 2.99 -2.36 -12.24
CA ILE A 74 3.61 -1.10 -11.79
C ILE A 74 2.70 -0.34 -10.82
N LEU A 75 1.39 -0.60 -10.89
CA LEU A 75 0.39 -0.14 -9.94
C LEU A 75 -0.64 -1.26 -9.72
N TYR A 76 -0.83 -1.65 -8.46
CA TYR A 76 -1.95 -2.48 -8.02
C TYR A 76 -2.76 -1.75 -6.97
N CYS A 77 -4.07 -1.73 -7.12
CA CYS A 77 -4.98 -1.16 -6.13
C CYS A 77 -6.12 -2.13 -5.87
N HIS A 78 -6.40 -2.41 -4.60
CA HIS A 78 -7.59 -3.12 -4.15
C HIS A 78 -8.36 -2.23 -3.20
N MET A 79 -9.61 -1.95 -3.53
CA MET A 79 -10.49 -1.14 -2.70
C MET A 79 -11.93 -1.66 -2.70
N VAL A 80 -12.65 -1.28 -1.64
CA VAL A 80 -14.03 -1.72 -1.41
C VAL A 80 -14.93 -0.59 -0.93
N ASP A 81 -16.23 -0.69 -1.21
CA ASP A 81 -17.24 0.09 -0.50
C ASP A 81 -17.57 -0.55 0.85
N THR A 82 -17.38 0.16 1.96
CA THR A 82 -17.85 -0.26 3.29
C THR A 82 -19.37 -0.18 3.38
N LEU A 83 -19.99 -0.94 4.30
CA LEU A 83 -21.45 -0.94 4.50
C LEU A 83 -22.06 0.46 4.67
N ASN A 84 -21.28 1.43 5.16
CA ASN A 84 -21.68 2.82 5.34
C ASN A 84 -21.42 3.69 4.09
N ALA A 85 -21.27 3.06 2.92
CA ALA A 85 -20.96 3.69 1.63
C ALA A 85 -19.67 4.53 1.65
N GLN A 86 -18.64 4.10 2.38
CA GLN A 86 -17.33 4.75 2.36
C GLN A 86 -16.35 3.96 1.51
N ILE A 87 -15.36 4.63 0.95
CA ILE A 87 -14.28 3.96 0.22
C ILE A 87 -13.20 3.51 1.20
N HIS A 88 -12.82 2.24 1.13
CA HIS A 88 -11.75 1.64 1.92
C HIS A 88 -10.70 1.03 0.98
N VAL A 89 -9.47 1.53 1.04
CA VAL A 89 -8.30 0.98 0.34
C VAL A 89 -7.72 -0.17 1.16
N LEU A 90 -7.76 -1.38 0.61
CA LEU A 90 -7.20 -2.58 1.23
C LEU A 90 -5.72 -2.73 0.90
N LEU A 91 -5.36 -2.52 -0.37
CA LEU A 91 -3.98 -2.58 -0.83
C LEU A 91 -3.72 -1.52 -1.90
N TYR A 92 -2.55 -0.90 -1.83
CA TYR A 92 -2.05 0.01 -2.84
C TYR A 92 -0.55 -0.18 -3.00
N ILE A 93 -0.14 -0.70 -4.15
CA ILE A 93 1.25 -1.11 -4.43
C ILE A 93 1.71 -0.38 -5.67
N MET A 94 2.91 0.17 -5.61
CA MET A 94 3.59 0.77 -6.76
C MET A 94 4.99 0.18 -6.87
N ASN A 95 5.29 -0.42 -8.02
CA ASN A 95 6.56 -1.11 -8.25
C ASN A 95 7.35 -0.43 -9.36
N ASP A 96 8.63 -0.20 -9.11
CA ASP A 96 9.61 0.07 -10.16
C ASP A 96 9.90 -1.23 -10.92
N PRO A 97 9.46 -1.35 -12.19
CA PRO A 97 9.67 -2.57 -12.97
C PRO A 97 11.15 -2.84 -13.27
N PHE A 98 12.00 -1.81 -13.20
CA PHE A 98 13.43 -1.90 -13.50
C PHE A 98 14.29 -2.25 -12.28
N SER A 99 13.71 -2.24 -11.07
CA SER A 99 14.42 -2.69 -9.87
C SER A 99 14.50 -4.22 -9.80
N ASN A 100 15.48 -4.75 -9.07
CA ASN A 100 15.50 -6.17 -8.72
C ASN A 100 14.19 -6.62 -8.09
N ARG A 101 13.76 -7.86 -8.40
CA ARG A 101 12.61 -8.51 -7.78
C ARG A 101 13.10 -9.44 -6.67
N TYR A 102 12.47 -9.33 -5.50
CA TYR A 102 12.65 -10.25 -4.38
C TYR A 102 11.35 -11.01 -4.16
N ASN A 103 11.43 -12.35 -4.09
CA ASN A 103 10.26 -13.22 -4.00
C ASN A 103 9.72 -13.29 -2.57
N THR A 104 9.43 -12.14 -1.95
CA THR A 104 8.81 -12.07 -0.61
C THR A 104 7.33 -12.47 -0.65
N ASP A 105 6.72 -12.44 -1.84
CA ASP A 105 5.32 -12.76 -2.12
C ASP A 105 5.04 -14.23 -2.40
N VAL A 106 6.08 -15.04 -2.64
CA VAL A 106 5.96 -16.47 -3.00
C VAL A 106 7.09 -17.30 -2.41
N LEU A 107 6.79 -18.55 -2.05
CA LEU A 107 7.79 -19.56 -1.70
C LEU A 107 8.49 -20.11 -2.96
N PRO A 108 9.61 -20.86 -2.82
CA PRO A 108 10.31 -21.47 -3.97
C PRO A 108 9.45 -22.42 -4.82
N ASP A 109 8.41 -23.02 -4.22
CA ASP A 109 7.44 -23.89 -4.90
C ASP A 109 6.30 -23.12 -5.60
N GLY A 110 6.28 -21.79 -5.49
CA GLY A 110 5.25 -20.91 -6.04
C GLY A 110 4.09 -20.62 -5.09
N THR A 111 4.05 -21.21 -3.89
CA THR A 111 2.99 -20.96 -2.90
C THR A 111 2.98 -19.49 -2.47
N PRO A 112 1.86 -18.75 -2.58
CA PRO A 112 1.79 -17.35 -2.17
C PRO A 112 2.03 -17.16 -0.67
N THR A 113 2.80 -16.16 -0.26
CA THR A 113 3.05 -15.85 1.17
C THR A 113 1.92 -15.07 1.82
N GLU A 114 0.99 -14.54 1.00
CA GLU A 114 -0.05 -13.60 1.43
C GLU A 114 0.58 -12.39 2.14
N PHE A 115 1.54 -11.76 1.46
CA PHE A 115 2.30 -10.62 2.02
C PHE A 115 3.00 -10.99 3.34
N GLY A 116 3.48 -12.22 3.47
CA GLY A 116 4.14 -12.69 4.69
C GLY A 116 3.25 -12.82 5.92
N THR A 117 1.92 -12.67 5.78
CA THR A 117 0.96 -12.81 6.91
C THR A 117 0.63 -14.27 7.21
N ARG A 118 0.63 -15.13 6.18
CA ARG A 118 0.36 -16.56 6.33
C ARG A 118 1.63 -17.39 6.48
N ILE A 119 2.61 -17.15 5.61
CA ILE A 119 3.90 -17.84 5.60
C ILE A 119 4.97 -16.90 5.06
N ARG A 120 6.21 -16.98 5.55
CA ARG A 120 7.31 -16.09 5.15
C ARG A 120 8.33 -16.81 4.28
N ASN A 121 8.78 -16.16 3.21
CA ASN A 121 9.99 -16.55 2.48
C ASN A 121 11.19 -15.84 3.10
N ILE A 122 11.76 -16.43 4.15
CA ILE A 122 12.80 -15.79 4.98
C ILE A 122 14.04 -15.40 4.16
N ASP A 123 14.51 -16.26 3.27
CA ASP A 123 15.70 -15.97 2.45
C ASP A 123 15.46 -14.78 1.51
N ALA A 124 14.28 -14.70 0.90
CA ALA A 124 13.92 -13.58 0.03
C ALA A 124 13.73 -12.28 0.83
N GLU A 125 13.15 -12.34 2.03
CA GLU A 125 12.99 -11.18 2.91
C GLU A 125 14.33 -10.64 3.41
N LEU A 126 15.30 -11.52 3.74
CA LEU A 126 16.64 -11.10 4.12
C LEU A 126 17.34 -10.38 2.96
N GLN A 127 17.26 -10.92 1.75
CA GLN A 127 17.82 -10.29 0.54
C GLN A 127 17.14 -8.94 0.25
N ALA A 128 15.82 -8.86 0.41
CA ALA A 128 15.05 -7.63 0.23
C ALA A 128 15.47 -6.56 1.25
N MET A 129 15.54 -6.93 2.54
CA MET A 129 15.98 -6.03 3.61
C MET A 129 17.39 -5.50 3.35
N GLN A 130 18.33 -6.37 2.95
CA GLN A 130 19.70 -5.97 2.61
C GLN A 130 19.76 -5.00 1.42
N ALA A 131 18.82 -5.11 0.49
CA ALA A 131 18.69 -4.22 -0.66
C ALA A 131 17.93 -2.90 -0.37
N GLY A 132 17.50 -2.71 0.87
CA GLY A 132 16.79 -1.51 1.34
C GLY A 132 15.27 -1.55 1.10
N LEU A 133 14.68 -2.73 0.91
CA LEU A 133 13.23 -2.89 0.83
C LEU A 133 12.60 -3.08 2.21
N LEU A 134 11.40 -2.55 2.39
CA LEU A 134 10.55 -2.70 3.58
C LEU A 134 9.78 -4.04 3.53
N PRO A 135 9.21 -4.49 4.67
CA PRO A 135 8.37 -5.69 4.69
C PRO A 135 7.27 -5.65 3.63
N GLY A 136 7.04 -6.79 2.98
CA GLY A 136 6.04 -6.95 1.91
C GLY A 136 6.38 -6.37 0.56
N GLN A 137 7.50 -5.64 0.42
CA GLN A 137 7.93 -5.16 -0.89
C GLN A 137 8.60 -6.30 -1.69
N ILE A 138 8.20 -6.42 -2.96
CA ILE A 138 8.84 -7.31 -3.94
C ILE A 138 9.82 -6.56 -4.86
N ARG A 139 9.65 -5.25 -4.98
CA ARG A 139 10.42 -4.32 -5.82
C ARG A 139 10.52 -2.98 -5.11
N ARG A 140 11.45 -2.13 -5.55
CA ARG A 140 11.51 -0.75 -5.07
C ARG A 140 10.25 0.01 -5.47
N GLY A 141 9.85 0.96 -4.64
CA GLY A 141 8.73 1.86 -4.96
C GLY A 141 9.11 2.91 -6.01
N LEU A 142 8.09 3.51 -6.64
CA LEU A 142 8.26 4.54 -7.67
C LEU A 142 8.51 5.95 -7.12
N SER A 143 8.42 6.18 -5.81
CA SER A 143 8.52 7.54 -5.23
C SER A 143 7.53 8.56 -5.82
N ILE A 144 6.33 8.10 -6.24
CA ILE A 144 5.23 8.95 -6.77
C ILE A 144 3.98 8.92 -5.88
N LEU A 145 4.12 8.54 -4.60
CA LEU A 145 2.96 8.36 -3.72
C LEU A 145 2.17 9.65 -3.51
N SER A 146 2.81 10.83 -3.54
CA SER A 146 2.11 12.12 -3.54
C SER A 146 1.15 12.26 -4.71
N GLN A 147 1.61 11.94 -5.91
CA GLN A 147 0.81 12.01 -7.14
C GLN A 147 -0.31 10.99 -7.12
N ALA A 148 -0.04 9.78 -6.62
CA ALA A 148 -1.05 8.76 -6.40
C ALA A 148 -2.15 9.19 -5.43
N VAL A 149 -1.77 9.78 -4.29
CA VAL A 149 -2.74 10.31 -3.31
C VAL A 149 -3.58 11.43 -3.95
N MET A 150 -2.99 12.32 -4.75
CA MET A 150 -3.74 13.39 -5.43
C MET A 150 -4.75 12.86 -6.45
N SER A 151 -4.35 11.91 -7.31
CA SER A 151 -5.29 11.26 -8.25
C SER A 151 -6.40 10.52 -7.52
N PHE A 152 -6.06 9.80 -6.44
CA PHE A 152 -7.03 9.09 -5.63
C PHE A 152 -8.02 10.05 -4.95
N GLU A 153 -7.54 11.15 -4.36
CA GLU A 153 -8.40 12.18 -3.77
C GLU A 153 -9.34 12.81 -4.80
N SER A 154 -8.85 13.10 -6.01
CA SER A 154 -9.69 13.61 -7.10
C SER A 154 -10.79 12.61 -7.48
N PHE A 155 -10.44 11.32 -7.57
CA PHE A 155 -11.41 10.26 -7.83
C PHE A 155 -12.48 10.16 -6.73
N VAL A 156 -12.07 10.10 -5.47
CA VAL A 156 -12.97 10.02 -4.31
C VAL A 156 -13.91 11.24 -4.27
N GLN A 157 -13.38 12.44 -4.56
CA GLN A 157 -14.16 13.66 -4.63
C GLN A 157 -15.21 13.63 -5.75
N LYS A 158 -14.86 13.11 -6.93
CA LYS A 158 -15.80 12.94 -8.05
C LYS A 158 -16.96 11.99 -7.72
N LEU A 159 -16.73 11.01 -6.85
CA LEU A 159 -17.78 10.12 -6.34
C LEU A 159 -18.68 10.78 -5.26
N GLY A 160 -18.35 12.01 -4.83
CA GLY A 160 -19.10 12.75 -3.82
C GLY A 160 -18.67 12.48 -2.38
N HIS A 161 -17.54 11.78 -2.18
CA HIS A 161 -17.00 11.51 -0.84
C HIS A 161 -16.04 12.61 -0.39
N THR A 162 -16.00 12.86 0.92
CA THR A 162 -15.07 13.85 1.52
C THR A 162 -13.90 13.20 2.25
N ARG A 163 -13.94 11.88 2.43
CA ARG A 163 -12.91 11.08 3.09
C ARG A 163 -12.93 9.63 2.61
N TYR A 164 -11.83 8.94 2.85
CA TYR A 164 -11.66 7.51 2.59
C TYR A 164 -10.75 6.89 3.66
N PHE A 165 -10.73 5.56 3.72
CA PHE A 165 -10.11 4.77 4.78
C PHE A 165 -9.06 3.81 4.22
N ASN A 166 -8.16 3.37 5.08
CA ASN A 166 -7.20 2.31 4.80
C ASN A 166 -6.76 1.58 6.07
N GLU A 167 -6.29 0.36 5.87
CA GLU A 167 -5.69 -0.48 6.90
C GLU A 167 -4.21 -0.74 6.53
N PRO A 168 -3.24 -0.10 7.21
CA PRO A 168 -1.84 -0.35 6.95
C PRO A 168 -1.47 -1.77 7.37
N LEU A 169 -1.07 -2.59 6.40
CA LEU A 169 -0.62 -3.97 6.65
C LEU A 169 0.66 -4.06 7.49
N TYR A 170 1.50 -3.02 7.46
CA TYR A 170 2.77 -2.97 8.17
C TYR A 170 2.95 -1.65 8.91
N TYR A 171 3.77 -1.68 9.96
CA TYR A 171 4.10 -0.50 10.77
C TYR A 171 4.57 0.70 9.93
N HIS A 172 5.51 0.49 9.00
CA HIS A 172 6.00 1.57 8.16
C HIS A 172 4.90 2.20 7.31
N ASN A 173 3.90 1.42 6.85
CA ASN A 173 2.79 1.96 6.07
C ASN A 173 1.96 2.96 6.88
N ALA A 174 1.69 2.67 8.15
CA ALA A 174 1.01 3.61 9.04
C ALA A 174 1.79 4.94 9.14
N ILE A 175 3.11 4.87 9.34
CA ILE A 175 3.99 6.04 9.40
C ILE A 175 4.06 6.80 8.06
N ILE A 176 4.05 6.09 6.92
CA ILE A 176 3.93 6.72 5.60
C ILE A 176 2.61 7.50 5.54
N PHE A 177 1.49 6.87 5.89
CA PHE A 177 0.17 7.49 5.79
C PHE A 177 0.03 8.72 6.69
N GLU A 178 0.62 8.73 7.88
CA GLU A 178 0.71 9.94 8.72
C GLU A 178 1.33 11.12 7.97
N ARG A 179 2.46 10.87 7.27
CA ARG A 179 3.17 11.90 6.49
C ARG A 179 2.37 12.38 5.28
N TYR A 180 1.47 11.55 4.76
CA TYR A 180 0.51 11.92 3.71
C TYR A 180 -0.81 12.48 4.27
N GLY A 181 -0.84 12.80 5.57
CA GLY A 181 -1.92 13.54 6.20
C GLY A 181 -3.10 12.68 6.63
N PHE A 182 -2.93 11.37 6.72
CA PHE A 182 -3.93 10.49 7.31
C PHE A 182 -4.00 10.70 8.82
N ASN A 183 -5.17 10.45 9.37
CA ASN A 183 -5.43 10.40 10.81
C ASN A 183 -5.96 9.01 11.18
N TYR A 184 -6.04 8.72 12.47
CA TYR A 184 -6.47 7.41 12.96
C TYR A 184 -7.96 7.41 13.25
N GLN A 185 -8.68 6.42 12.70
CA GLN A 185 -9.97 6.03 13.23
C GLN A 185 -9.76 5.17 14.48
N VAL A 186 -8.83 4.21 14.41
CA VAL A 186 -8.43 3.31 15.50
C VAL A 186 -6.92 3.06 15.40
N GLY A 187 -6.26 2.83 16.54
CA GLY A 187 -4.86 2.40 16.56
C GLY A 187 -3.83 3.48 16.90
N LYS A 188 -4.22 4.76 17.06
CA LYS A 188 -3.28 5.83 17.42
C LYS A 188 -2.47 5.53 18.68
N LYS A 189 -3.16 5.17 19.76
CA LYS A 189 -2.53 4.80 21.04
C LYS A 189 -1.59 3.60 20.89
N ARG A 190 -1.95 2.62 20.05
CA ARG A 190 -1.10 1.45 19.75
C ARG A 190 0.21 1.89 19.10
N MET A 191 0.12 2.80 18.12
CA MET A 191 1.29 3.33 17.42
C MET A 191 2.21 4.16 18.35
N GLU A 192 1.62 4.99 19.22
CA GLU A 192 2.34 5.71 20.28
C GLU A 192 3.00 4.75 21.28
N THR A 193 2.29 3.69 21.71
CA THR A 193 2.83 2.65 22.58
C THR A 193 4.00 1.92 21.91
N ILE A 194 3.89 1.53 20.63
CA ILE A 194 5.00 0.91 19.89
C ILE A 194 6.22 1.84 19.92
N HIS A 195 6.03 3.13 19.67
CA HIS A 195 7.13 4.09 19.73
C HIS A 195 7.82 4.14 21.09
N THR A 196 7.07 4.28 22.19
CA THR A 196 7.63 4.28 23.54
C THR A 196 8.34 2.97 23.87
N ARG A 197 7.74 1.82 23.52
CA ARG A 197 8.34 0.50 23.78
C ARG A 197 9.69 0.33 23.09
N PHE A 198 9.81 0.73 21.83
CA PHE A 198 11.10 0.65 21.13
C PHE A 198 12.20 1.52 21.77
N LEU A 199 11.84 2.56 22.53
CA LEU A 199 12.80 3.46 23.17
C LEU A 199 13.18 3.04 24.60
N GLU A 200 12.23 2.51 25.36
CA GLU A 200 12.34 2.40 26.82
C GLU A 200 12.07 0.98 27.37
N ASP A 201 11.44 0.09 26.60
CA ASP A 201 11.04 -1.24 27.10
C ASP A 201 12.22 -2.23 27.06
N GLU A 202 12.71 -2.61 28.24
CA GLU A 202 13.84 -3.54 28.40
C GLU A 202 13.58 -4.91 27.75
N GLU A 203 12.32 -5.37 27.68
CA GLU A 203 11.95 -6.62 27.02
C GLU A 203 12.12 -6.52 25.49
N ILE A 204 11.83 -5.35 24.90
CA ILE A 204 12.07 -5.10 23.48
C ILE A 204 13.56 -4.90 23.22
N ILE A 205 14.22 -4.07 24.03
CA ILE A 205 15.64 -3.74 23.85
C ILE A 205 16.53 -4.98 23.96
N SER A 206 16.23 -5.89 24.88
CA SER A 206 16.97 -7.15 25.05
C SER A 206 16.82 -8.12 23.87
N GLN A 207 15.80 -7.95 23.01
CA GLN A 207 15.60 -8.75 21.81
C GLN A 207 16.35 -8.21 20.59
N PHE A 208 17.02 -7.06 20.67
CA PHE A 208 17.85 -6.58 19.57
C PHE A 208 19.07 -7.49 19.36
N GLY A 209 19.35 -7.81 18.10
CA GLY A 209 20.43 -8.69 17.66
C GLY A 209 20.11 -10.19 17.72
N THR A 210 18.95 -10.61 18.24
CA THR A 210 18.62 -12.04 18.34
C THR A 210 18.27 -12.69 17.00
N THR A 211 17.85 -11.89 16.02
CA THR A 211 17.62 -12.31 14.64
C THR A 211 18.20 -11.25 13.68
N PRO A 212 18.46 -11.59 12.40
CA PRO A 212 18.94 -10.61 11.43
C PRO A 212 17.96 -9.44 11.21
N PHE A 213 16.66 -9.62 11.50
CA PHE A 213 15.63 -8.59 11.32
C PHE A 213 15.52 -7.64 12.53
N ARG A 214 16.03 -8.03 13.70
CA ARG A 214 15.93 -7.26 14.96
C ARG A 214 17.19 -6.43 15.21
N ARG A 215 17.62 -5.69 14.20
CA ARG A 215 18.83 -4.88 14.28
C ARG A 215 18.72 -3.80 15.38
N PRO A 216 19.78 -3.53 16.17
CA PRO A 216 19.75 -2.47 17.19
C PRO A 216 19.32 -1.10 16.67
N GLU A 217 19.60 -0.82 15.40
CA GLU A 217 19.16 0.40 14.72
C GLU A 217 17.63 0.58 14.68
N ALA A 218 16.85 -0.48 14.92
CA ALA A 218 15.39 -0.42 15.04
C ALA A 218 14.89 0.54 16.15
N GLN A 219 15.74 0.85 17.14
CA GLN A 219 15.45 1.86 18.14
C GLN A 219 15.28 3.26 17.50
N HIS A 220 16.01 3.56 16.41
CA HIS A 220 16.10 4.90 15.83
C HIS A 220 15.80 4.99 14.32
N SER A 221 15.40 3.88 13.68
CA SER A 221 15.03 3.82 12.25
C SER A 221 13.69 3.14 12.06
N ILE A 222 12.79 3.79 11.31
CA ILE A 222 11.50 3.25 10.89
C ILE A 222 11.70 2.01 10.02
N PHE A 223 12.71 2.00 9.15
CA PHE A 223 13.06 0.84 8.32
C PHE A 223 13.35 -0.39 9.17
N PHE A 224 14.31 -0.31 10.08
CA PHE A 224 14.68 -1.46 10.91
C PHE A 224 13.59 -1.79 11.94
N ARG A 225 12.88 -0.80 12.45
CA ARG A 225 11.72 -1.02 13.33
C ARG A 225 10.63 -1.83 12.66
N SER A 226 10.30 -1.51 11.40
CA SER A 226 9.27 -2.26 10.70
C SER A 226 9.66 -3.71 10.45
N TRP A 227 10.95 -4.00 10.17
CA TRP A 227 11.45 -5.36 10.04
C TRP A 227 11.42 -6.12 11.38
N ALA A 228 11.82 -5.48 12.47
CA ALA A 228 11.75 -6.08 13.80
C ALA A 228 10.29 -6.41 14.21
N ILE A 229 9.34 -5.53 13.88
CA ILE A 229 7.90 -5.77 14.10
C ILE A 229 7.38 -6.92 13.23
N HIS A 230 7.75 -6.95 11.95
CA HIS A 230 7.41 -8.07 11.04
C HIS A 230 7.99 -9.40 11.54
N ASP A 231 9.14 -9.35 12.21
CA ASP A 231 9.78 -10.49 12.86
C ASP A 231 9.19 -10.86 14.24
N GLY A 232 8.09 -10.21 14.63
CA GLY A 232 7.34 -10.55 15.84
C GLY A 232 7.96 -10.04 17.15
N ILE A 233 8.83 -9.03 17.12
CA ILE A 233 9.46 -8.49 18.35
C ILE A 233 8.42 -7.99 19.38
N LEU A 234 7.22 -7.61 18.93
CA LEU A 234 6.14 -7.15 19.82
C LEU A 234 5.47 -8.28 20.60
N GLY A 235 5.71 -9.55 20.25
CA GLY A 235 5.02 -10.72 20.79
C GLY A 235 3.61 -10.96 20.22
N GLU A 236 3.16 -10.09 19.32
CA GLU A 236 1.85 -10.14 18.68
C GLU A 236 1.92 -9.59 17.24
N HIS A 237 0.91 -9.87 16.43
CA HIS A 237 0.83 -9.33 15.07
C HIS A 237 0.61 -7.82 15.07
N PHE A 238 1.13 -7.15 14.04
CA PHE A 238 0.81 -5.76 13.79
C PHE A 238 -0.57 -5.66 13.12
N ASP A 239 -1.59 -5.38 13.91
CA ASP A 239 -2.98 -5.20 13.47
C ASP A 239 -3.66 -4.06 14.26
N GLY A 240 -4.99 -3.94 14.11
CA GLY A 240 -5.80 -3.01 14.90
C GLY A 240 -5.56 -1.54 14.59
N VAL A 241 -5.08 -1.24 13.38
CA VAL A 241 -4.85 0.12 12.88
C VAL A 241 -5.77 0.36 11.68
N THR A 242 -6.66 1.33 11.81
CA THR A 242 -7.50 1.83 10.71
C THR A 242 -7.31 3.33 10.64
N MET A 243 -6.91 3.81 9.47
CA MET A 243 -6.63 5.21 9.22
C MET A 243 -7.63 5.78 8.21
N TYR A 244 -7.77 7.10 8.20
CA TYR A 244 -8.60 7.82 7.26
C TYR A 244 -7.94 9.09 6.78
N LYS A 245 -8.28 9.50 5.58
CA LYS A 245 -7.84 10.76 4.99
C LYS A 245 -9.04 11.61 4.62
N VAL A 246 -9.05 12.86 5.09
CA VAL A 246 -9.98 13.89 4.60
C VAL A 246 -9.34 14.57 3.40
N ILE A 247 -10.08 14.65 2.29
CA ILE A 247 -9.58 15.20 1.03
C ILE A 247 -9.10 16.64 1.23
N GLY A 248 -7.94 16.97 0.67
CA GLY A 248 -7.36 18.32 0.73
C GLY A 248 -6.82 18.76 2.10
N GLN A 249 -7.00 17.97 3.17
CA GLN A 249 -6.45 18.28 4.49
C GLN A 249 -5.03 17.72 4.64
N LYS A 250 -4.16 18.46 5.32
CA LYS A 250 -2.86 17.93 5.78
C LYS A 250 -3.03 17.55 7.24
N GLY A 251 -3.01 16.24 7.55
CA GLY A 251 -2.95 15.76 8.92
C GLY A 251 -1.64 16.17 9.60
N ALA A 252 -1.68 16.31 10.93
CA ALA A 252 -0.52 16.68 11.76
C ALA A 252 -0.11 15.54 12.70
N VAL A 253 -0.47 14.30 12.38
CA VAL A 253 -0.16 13.15 13.22
C VAL A 253 1.29 12.72 13.02
N ASN A 254 1.96 12.43 14.13
CA ASN A 254 3.30 11.85 14.13
C ASN A 254 3.41 10.98 15.39
N THR A 255 3.27 9.66 15.23
CA THR A 255 3.39 8.73 16.37
C THR A 255 4.80 8.18 16.55
N ALA A 256 5.77 8.61 15.73
CA ALA A 256 7.17 8.21 15.84
C ALA A 256 8.11 9.44 15.76
N PRO A 257 7.94 10.43 16.65
CA PRO A 257 8.76 11.64 16.64
C PRO A 257 10.24 11.32 16.84
N GLY A 258 11.10 12.05 16.13
CA GLY A 258 12.56 11.93 16.26
C GLY A 258 13.18 10.66 15.66
N ILE A 259 12.39 9.83 14.96
CA ILE A 259 12.87 8.58 14.35
C ILE A 259 13.11 8.78 12.84
N ASN A 260 14.28 8.35 12.37
CA ASN A 260 14.68 8.48 10.96
C ASN A 260 14.07 7.36 10.11
N TRP A 261 14.06 7.54 8.78
CA TRP A 261 13.74 6.45 7.85
C TRP A 261 14.83 5.38 7.90
#